data_AF-A0A8S2XM39-F1
#
_entry.id   AF-A0A8S2XM39-F1
#
_cell.length_a   1.000
_cell.length_b   1.000
_cell.length_c   1.000
_cell.angle_alpha   90.00
_cell.angle_beta   90.00
_cell.angle_gamma   90.00
#
_symmetry.space_group_name_H-M   'P 1'
#
loop_
_entity.id
_entity.type
_entity.pdbx_description
1 polymer ?
#
loop_
_entity_poly.entity_id
_entity_poly.type
_entity_poly.pdbx_seq_one_letter_code
_entity_poly.pdbx_strand_id
1 'polypeptide(L)'
;MRKLFNLTSKRNLSGLLICLSAFAASAQKLPTVQAVSLRAPASIKIDGKANEWDDKFQAYNKNIEAFYTISNDDEMLYLTVKATTHDIADKIIRGGLTLIIDHTVKKNDPEAVSITYPVLRNEDMSTVANMYARKSFDQGDGVVTSVKQMND
;
A
#
# COMPACT_ATOMS: atom_id res chain seq x y z
N MET A 1 -34.53 -57.09 -36.18
CA MET A 1 -33.53 -56.05 -36.53
C MET A 1 -33.91 -54.73 -35.89
N ARG A 2 -33.01 -54.21 -35.04
CA ARG A 2 -32.75 -52.80 -34.66
C ARG A 2 -33.94 -51.87 -34.33
N LYS A 3 -34.15 -51.64 -33.03
CA LYS A 3 -34.85 -50.46 -32.46
C LYS A 3 -33.94 -49.24 -32.61
N LEU A 4 -34.48 -48.10 -33.07
CA LEU A 4 -33.78 -46.82 -33.13
C LEU A 4 -34.72 -45.69 -32.67
N PHE A 5 -34.11 -44.74 -31.94
CA PHE A 5 -34.56 -43.37 -31.65
C PHE A 5 -35.73 -43.21 -30.65
N ASN A 6 -35.69 -42.35 -29.62
CA ASN A 6 -34.67 -41.41 -29.16
C ASN A 6 -34.92 -41.07 -27.68
N LEU A 7 -33.84 -40.70 -27.02
CA LEU A 7 -33.70 -40.38 -25.60
C LEU A 7 -34.40 -39.06 -25.25
N THR A 8 -35.53 -39.10 -24.55
CA THR A 8 -36.16 -37.89 -23.99
C THR A 8 -36.09 -37.88 -22.46
N SER A 9 -35.42 -36.82 -21.98
CA SER A 9 -35.78 -36.04 -20.80
C SER A 9 -35.96 -36.82 -19.51
N LYS A 10 -34.93 -36.85 -18.65
CA LYS A 10 -34.94 -36.27 -17.29
C LYS A 10 -33.49 -36.13 -16.83
N ARG A 11 -33.23 -35.10 -16.02
CA ARG A 11 -32.02 -34.86 -15.21
C ARG A 11 -30.87 -34.20 -15.98
N ASN A 12 -30.77 -32.88 -15.91
CA ASN A 12 -29.51 -32.12 -16.02
C ASN A 12 -29.66 -30.75 -15.34
N LEU A 13 -30.13 -30.73 -14.08
CA LEU A 13 -30.07 -29.51 -13.24
C LEU A 13 -28.79 -29.45 -12.39
N SER A 14 -27.93 -30.49 -12.46
CA SER A 14 -26.73 -30.62 -11.64
C SER A 14 -25.45 -30.09 -12.31
N GLY A 15 -25.48 -29.78 -13.61
CA GLY A 15 -24.30 -29.32 -14.35
C GLY A 15 -23.96 -27.84 -14.14
N LEU A 16 -24.95 -27.00 -13.81
CA LEU A 16 -24.78 -25.55 -13.68
C LEU A 16 -24.08 -25.14 -12.36
N LEU A 17 -24.14 -26.00 -11.33
CA LEU A 17 -23.55 -25.70 -10.02
C LEU A 17 -22.02 -25.95 -9.96
N ILE A 18 -21.48 -26.76 -10.87
CA ILE A 18 -20.05 -27.12 -10.90
C ILE A 18 -19.18 -26.04 -11.57
N CYS A 19 -19.77 -25.14 -12.38
CA CYS A 19 -19.04 -24.04 -12.99
C CYS A 19 -18.83 -22.82 -12.07
N LEU A 20 -19.54 -22.75 -10.93
CA LEU A 20 -19.45 -21.61 -10.01
C LEU A 20 -18.32 -21.75 -8.95
N SER A 21 -17.71 -22.93 -8.80
CA SER A 21 -16.70 -23.21 -7.77
C SER A 21 -15.26 -22.95 -8.21
N ALA A 22 -15.04 -22.43 -9.42
CA ALA A 22 -13.71 -22.17 -9.98
C ALA A 22 -13.20 -20.72 -9.79
N PHE A 23 -13.86 -19.91 -8.95
CA PHE A 23 -13.26 -18.67 -8.49
C PHE A 23 -12.16 -19.00 -7.47
N ALA A 24 -10.97 -19.33 -7.98
CA ALA A 24 -9.77 -19.35 -7.19
C ALA A 24 -9.52 -17.92 -6.66
N ALA A 25 -10.01 -17.64 -5.46
CA ALA A 25 -9.66 -16.44 -4.72
C ALA A 25 -8.15 -16.50 -4.44
N SER A 26 -7.36 -15.85 -5.28
CA SER A 26 -5.92 -15.74 -5.07
C SER A 26 -5.68 -14.71 -3.98
N ALA A 27 -5.76 -15.15 -2.73
CA ALA A 27 -5.22 -14.40 -1.60
C ALA A 27 -3.69 -14.55 -1.63
N GLN A 28 -3.03 -13.86 -2.58
CA GLN A 28 -1.57 -13.87 -2.65
C GLN A 28 -1.02 -13.19 -1.40
N LYS A 29 -0.30 -13.96 -0.59
CA LYS A 29 0.34 -13.46 0.62
C LYS A 29 1.43 -12.47 0.20
N LEU A 30 1.18 -11.18 0.44
CA LEU A 30 2.19 -10.15 0.23
C LEU A 30 3.42 -10.45 1.09
N PRO A 31 4.65 -10.33 0.54
CA PRO A 31 5.86 -10.51 1.33
C PRO A 31 5.91 -9.49 2.47
N THR A 32 6.25 -9.93 3.69
CA THR A 32 6.43 -9.01 4.83
C THR A 32 7.83 -8.38 4.86
N VAL A 33 8.78 -9.03 4.17
CA VAL A 33 10.20 -8.66 4.15
C VAL A 33 10.67 -8.60 2.71
N GLN A 34 11.40 -7.56 2.35
CA GLN A 34 12.11 -7.49 1.08
C GLN A 34 13.34 -8.39 1.13
N ALA A 35 13.34 -9.48 0.35
CA ALA A 35 14.39 -10.50 0.38
C ALA A 35 15.61 -10.17 -0.49
N VAL A 36 15.46 -9.26 -1.47
CA VAL A 36 16.49 -8.95 -2.45
C VAL A 36 16.80 -7.45 -2.47
N SER A 37 18.06 -7.11 -2.72
CA SER A 37 18.47 -5.74 -2.99
C SER A 37 18.02 -5.32 -4.38
N LEU A 38 17.57 -4.07 -4.53
CA LEU A 38 17.17 -3.48 -5.80
C LEU A 38 18.01 -2.26 -6.12
N ARG A 39 18.29 -2.06 -7.40
CA ARG A 39 18.83 -0.80 -7.91
C ARG A 39 17.71 0.20 -8.09
N ALA A 40 17.97 1.45 -7.69
CA ALA A 40 17.06 2.55 -7.95
C ALA A 40 16.94 2.79 -9.48
N PRO A 41 15.76 3.19 -9.99
CA PRO A 41 15.61 3.57 -11.38
C PRO A 41 16.55 4.71 -11.79
N ALA A 42 17.02 4.72 -13.04
CA ALA A 42 18.07 5.65 -13.48
C ALA A 42 17.65 7.14 -13.57
N SER A 43 16.36 7.45 -13.52
CA SER A 43 15.82 8.81 -13.64
C SER A 43 14.77 9.09 -12.57
N ILE A 44 15.13 8.82 -11.31
CA ILE A 44 14.29 9.13 -10.17
C ILE A 44 14.24 10.63 -9.89
N LYS A 45 13.06 11.11 -9.53
CA LYS A 45 12.87 12.40 -8.90
C LYS A 45 12.30 12.15 -7.50
N ILE A 46 12.74 12.92 -6.52
CA ILE A 46 12.27 12.74 -5.14
C ILE A 46 11.11 13.70 -4.89
N ASP A 47 9.96 13.46 -5.54
CA ASP A 47 8.75 14.27 -5.36
C ASP A 47 7.52 13.51 -4.83
N GLY A 48 7.71 12.24 -4.48
CA GLY A 48 6.71 11.41 -3.79
C GLY A 48 5.70 10.73 -4.72
N LYS A 49 5.92 10.71 -6.03
CA LYS A 49 5.08 9.97 -6.97
C LYS A 49 5.57 8.53 -7.13
N ALA A 50 4.64 7.57 -7.00
CA ALA A 50 4.97 6.15 -7.03
C ALA A 50 5.32 5.62 -8.43
N ASN A 51 4.89 6.29 -9.50
CA ASN A 51 5.19 5.90 -10.88
C ASN A 51 6.68 6.00 -11.23
N GLU A 52 7.43 6.85 -10.53
CA GLU A 52 8.90 6.98 -10.66
C GLU A 52 9.63 5.75 -10.08
N TRP A 53 8.92 4.89 -9.35
CA TRP A 53 9.37 3.66 -8.72
C TRP A 53 8.68 2.41 -9.31
N ASP A 54 8.25 2.51 -10.57
CA ASP A 54 7.52 1.48 -11.33
C ASP A 54 6.19 1.02 -10.68
N ASP A 55 5.68 1.74 -9.68
CA ASP A 55 4.55 1.35 -8.84
C ASP A 55 4.68 -0.07 -8.23
N LYS A 56 5.90 -0.58 -8.12
CA LYS A 56 6.21 -1.93 -7.63
C LYS A 56 6.86 -1.90 -6.26
N PHE A 57 6.19 -2.51 -5.29
CA PHE A 57 6.66 -2.59 -3.92
C PHE A 57 7.05 -4.01 -3.54
N GLN A 58 8.20 -4.16 -2.89
CA GLN A 58 8.75 -5.49 -2.57
C GLN A 58 8.12 -6.12 -1.34
N ALA A 59 7.64 -5.30 -0.40
CA ALA A 59 7.10 -5.80 0.85
C ALA A 59 5.96 -4.92 1.39
N TYR A 60 5.15 -5.55 2.25
CA TYR A 60 4.06 -4.92 2.98
C TYR A 60 4.28 -5.09 4.48
N ASN A 61 4.43 -3.98 5.20
CA ASN A 61 4.57 -4.00 6.65
C ASN A 61 3.19 -3.89 7.30
N LYS A 62 2.73 -4.98 7.90
CA LYS A 62 1.41 -5.06 8.55
C LYS A 62 1.27 -4.18 9.79
N ASN A 63 2.37 -3.82 10.45
CA ASN A 63 2.32 -3.02 11.68
C ASN A 63 2.02 -1.54 11.39
N ILE A 64 2.46 -1.04 10.23
CA ILE A 64 2.23 0.34 9.79
C ILE A 64 1.28 0.42 8.59
N GLU A 65 0.78 -0.73 8.13
CA GLU A 65 -0.16 -0.87 7.01
C GLU A 65 0.29 -0.17 5.71
N ALA A 66 1.58 -0.26 5.41
CA ALA A 66 2.19 0.40 4.26
C ALA A 66 3.04 -0.55 3.42
N PHE A 67 3.04 -0.32 2.11
CA PHE A 67 3.98 -0.93 1.19
C PHE A 67 5.31 -0.20 1.24
N TYR A 68 6.41 -0.95 1.09
CA TYR A 68 7.73 -0.35 1.03
C TYR A 68 8.67 -1.09 0.08
N THR A 69 9.66 -0.35 -0.38
CA THR A 69 10.85 -0.85 -1.09
C THR A 69 12.06 -0.07 -0.63
N ILE A 70 13.15 -0.78 -0.35
CA ILE A 70 14.48 -0.21 -0.20
C ILE A 70 15.25 -0.45 -1.50
N SER A 71 15.89 0.58 -2.03
CA SER A 71 16.75 0.46 -3.22
C SER A 71 17.98 1.34 -3.06
N ASN A 72 19.00 1.11 -3.88
CA ASN A 72 20.25 1.88 -3.84
C ASN A 72 20.74 2.22 -5.24
N ASP A 73 21.55 3.27 -5.33
CA ASP A 73 22.49 3.45 -6.42
C ASP A 73 23.94 3.35 -5.90
N ASP A 74 24.92 3.96 -6.59
CA ASP A 74 26.33 3.90 -6.17
C ASP A 74 26.64 4.85 -5.01
N GLU A 75 25.75 5.79 -4.69
CA GLU A 75 25.98 6.87 -3.73
C GLU A 75 24.94 6.89 -2.60
N MET A 76 23.71 6.46 -2.88
CA MET A 76 22.53 6.74 -2.04
C MET A 76 21.68 5.49 -1.79
N LEU A 77 21.07 5.46 -0.60
CA LEU A 77 20.04 4.51 -0.22
C LEU A 77 18.67 5.20 -0.21
N TYR A 78 17.69 4.57 -0.83
CA TYR A 78 16.34 5.09 -0.98
C TYR A 78 15.33 4.20 -0.29
N LEU A 79 14.45 4.82 0.50
CA LEU A 79 13.25 4.18 1.03
C LEU A 79 12.02 4.79 0.34
N THR A 80 11.26 3.95 -0.36
CA THR A 80 9.96 4.33 -0.93
C THR A 80 8.86 3.70 -0.10
N VAL A 81 7.89 4.49 0.36
CA VAL A 81 6.75 4.03 1.16
C VAL A 81 5.45 4.48 0.51
N LYS A 82 4.48 3.57 0.42
CA LYS A 82 3.13 3.86 -0.06
C LYS A 82 2.12 3.45 1.01
N ALA A 83 1.43 4.45 1.56
CA ALA A 83 0.30 4.23 2.45
C ALA A 83 -0.85 3.56 1.69
N THR A 84 -1.59 2.68 2.38
CA THR A 84 -2.75 2.00 1.80
C THR A 84 -4.03 2.82 1.85
N THR A 85 -4.13 3.73 2.83
CA THR A 85 -5.30 4.58 3.05
C THR A 85 -4.87 5.98 3.48
N HIS A 86 -5.81 6.94 3.39
CA HIS A 86 -5.62 8.30 3.88
C HIS A 86 -5.33 8.34 5.38
N ASP A 87 -5.99 7.51 6.18
CA ASP A 87 -5.75 7.45 7.63
C ASP A 87 -4.31 7.04 7.96
N ILE A 88 -3.73 6.13 7.18
CA ILE A 88 -2.34 5.72 7.33
C ILE A 88 -1.39 6.84 6.90
N ALA A 89 -1.68 7.51 5.78
CA ALA A 89 -0.92 8.68 5.37
C ALA A 89 -0.95 9.78 6.45
N ASP A 90 -2.12 10.09 7.02
CA ASP A 90 -2.27 11.10 8.08
C ASP A 90 -1.48 10.74 9.34
N LYS A 91 -1.46 9.46 9.73
CA LYS A 91 -0.63 8.97 10.84
C LYS A 91 0.86 9.19 10.55
N ILE A 92 1.32 8.89 9.33
CA ILE A 92 2.72 9.10 8.92
C ILE A 92 3.06 10.59 8.91
N ILE A 93 2.19 11.44 8.37
CA ILE A 93 2.40 12.89 8.33
C ILE A 93 2.49 13.48 9.75
N ARG A 94 1.62 13.05 10.68
CA ARG A 94 1.58 13.57 12.06
C ARG A 94 2.68 12.98 12.96
N GLY A 95 2.95 11.69 12.84
CA GLY A 95 3.86 10.96 13.72
C GLY A 95 5.27 10.75 13.19
N GLY A 96 5.48 10.98 11.90
CA GLY A 96 6.69 10.60 11.19
C GLY A 96 6.78 9.09 10.95
N LEU A 97 7.69 8.70 10.07
CA LEU A 97 8.11 7.33 9.85
C LEU A 97 9.61 7.23 10.13
N THR A 98 9.99 6.26 10.96
CA THR A 98 11.40 6.04 11.33
C THR A 98 11.96 4.82 10.61
N LEU A 99 13.00 5.03 9.81
CA LEU A 99 13.86 4.00 9.25
C LEU A 99 15.04 3.78 10.20
N ILE A 100 15.27 2.54 10.59
CA ILE A 100 16.44 2.14 11.38
C ILE A 100 17.29 1.21 10.50
N ILE A 101 18.57 1.52 10.36
CA ILE A 101 19.55 0.76 9.59
C ILE A 101 20.60 0.24 10.56
N ASP A 102 20.58 -1.08 10.78
CA ASP A 102 21.62 -1.78 11.52
C ASP A 102 22.72 -2.22 10.55
N HIS A 103 23.97 -1.86 10.84
CA HIS A 103 25.14 -2.33 10.09
C HIS A 103 25.61 -3.71 10.56
N THR A 104 25.05 -4.20 11.66
CA THR A 104 25.31 -5.54 12.21
C THR A 104 24.02 -6.35 12.34
N VAL A 105 24.15 -7.67 12.53
CA VAL A 105 22.99 -8.58 12.73
C VAL A 105 22.47 -8.52 14.18
N LYS A 106 23.02 -7.65 15.03
CA LYS A 106 22.65 -7.56 16.44
C LYS A 106 21.34 -6.78 16.58
N LYS A 107 20.37 -7.38 17.29
CA LYS A 107 19.02 -6.82 17.49
C LYS A 107 18.99 -5.42 18.14
N ASN A 108 20.03 -5.05 18.88
CA ASN A 108 20.14 -3.77 19.59
C ASN A 108 21.54 -3.21 19.34
N ASP A 109 21.84 -2.85 18.10
CA ASP A 109 23.12 -2.24 17.76
C ASP A 109 23.14 -0.78 18.26
N PRO A 110 24.05 -0.41 19.18
CA PRO A 110 24.16 0.98 19.61
C PRO A 110 24.61 1.92 18.48
N GLU A 111 25.15 1.39 17.38
CA GLU A 111 25.59 2.15 16.21
C GLU A 111 24.55 2.18 15.09
N ALA A 112 23.33 1.73 15.35
CA ALA A 112 22.23 1.79 14.38
C ALA A 112 21.93 3.23 13.95
N VAL A 113 21.81 3.45 12.65
CA VAL A 113 21.43 4.76 12.10
C VAL A 113 19.91 4.85 12.08
N SER A 114 19.36 5.87 12.74
CA SER A 114 17.91 6.12 12.79
C SER A 114 17.57 7.43 12.08
N ILE A 115 16.65 7.36 11.13
CA ILE A 115 16.21 8.48 10.29
C ILE A 115 14.70 8.58 10.38
N THR A 116 14.19 9.72 10.86
CA THR A 116 12.75 9.98 10.94
C THR A 116 12.33 11.03 9.92
N TYR A 117 11.29 10.73 9.14
CA TYR A 117 10.67 11.65 8.20
C TYR A 117 9.18 11.31 7.96
N PRO A 118 8.29 12.30 7.77
CA PRO A 118 8.53 13.73 7.96
C PRO A 118 8.70 14.08 9.44
N VAL A 119 9.40 15.18 9.70
CA VAL A 119 9.46 15.81 11.02
C VAL A 119 8.73 17.13 10.92
N LEU A 120 7.51 17.19 11.48
CA LEU A 120 6.73 18.42 11.52
C LEU A 120 6.94 19.14 12.84
N ARG A 121 7.02 20.47 12.78
CA ARG A 121 6.88 21.29 13.99
C ARG A 121 5.42 21.31 14.42
N ASN A 122 5.18 21.46 15.71
CA ASN A 122 3.83 21.46 16.27
C ASN A 122 2.92 22.52 15.62
N GLU A 123 3.47 23.68 15.26
CA GLU A 123 2.76 24.75 14.55
C GLU A 123 2.32 24.34 13.14
N ASP A 124 3.19 23.65 12.40
CA ASP A 124 2.94 23.20 11.03
C ASP A 124 2.02 21.98 10.98
N MET A 125 2.00 21.16 12.03
CA MET A 125 1.26 19.90 12.05
C MET A 125 -0.24 20.08 11.80
N SER A 126 -0.86 21.09 12.41
CA SER A 126 -2.27 21.40 12.20
C SER A 126 -2.54 21.82 10.75
N THR A 127 -1.68 22.65 10.19
CA THR A 127 -1.81 23.21 8.85
C THR A 127 -1.62 22.13 7.79
N VAL A 128 -0.54 21.36 7.90
CA VAL A 128 -0.20 20.28 6.97
C VAL A 128 -1.26 19.18 7.02
N ALA A 129 -1.66 18.73 8.20
CA ALA A 129 -2.68 17.69 8.32
C ALA A 129 -4.04 18.16 7.75
N ASN A 130 -4.43 19.41 7.99
CA ASN A 130 -5.65 19.97 7.39
C ASN A 130 -5.55 20.10 5.86
N MET A 131 -4.38 20.43 5.31
CA MET A 131 -4.16 20.44 3.86
C MET A 131 -4.34 19.05 3.25
N TYR A 132 -3.78 18.01 3.88
CA TYR A 132 -3.96 16.62 3.43
C TYR A 132 -5.43 16.19 3.53
N ALA A 133 -6.08 16.41 4.68
CA ALA A 133 -7.51 16.08 4.84
C ALA A 133 -8.40 16.77 3.79
N ARG A 134 -8.15 18.05 3.48
CA ARG A 134 -8.89 18.79 2.44
C ARG A 134 -8.63 18.24 1.05
N LYS A 135 -7.37 17.89 0.72
CA LYS A 135 -7.03 17.30 -0.59
C LYS A 135 -7.68 15.92 -0.78
N SER A 136 -7.74 15.11 0.27
CA SER A 136 -8.45 13.83 0.27
C SER A 136 -9.96 14.01 0.03
N PHE A 137 -10.55 15.07 0.60
CA PHE A 137 -11.97 15.40 0.39
C PHE A 137 -12.27 15.84 -1.06
N ASP A 138 -11.36 16.62 -1.65
CA ASP A 138 -11.48 17.10 -3.03
C ASP A 138 -11.27 16.00 -4.08
N GLN A 139 -10.54 14.93 -3.72
CA GLN A 139 -10.29 13.77 -4.60
C GLN A 139 -11.46 12.76 -4.73
N GLY A 140 -12.61 13.03 -4.10
CA GLY A 140 -13.87 12.35 -4.43
C GLY A 140 -14.27 11.15 -3.56
N ASP A 141 -13.54 10.85 -2.48
CA ASP A 141 -13.83 9.72 -1.58
C ASP A 141 -14.82 10.10 -0.44
N GLY A 142 -15.60 11.17 -0.65
CA GLY A 142 -16.36 11.88 0.38
C GLY A 142 -17.47 11.06 1.05
N VAL A 143 -17.32 10.80 2.35
CA VAL A 143 -18.48 10.94 3.26
C VAL A 143 -18.69 12.44 3.45
N VAL A 144 -19.71 12.96 2.76
CA VAL A 144 -20.13 14.35 2.85
C VAL A 144 -20.73 14.60 4.24
N THR A 145 -20.01 15.36 5.07
CA THR A 145 -20.63 16.07 6.20
C THR A 145 -20.31 17.55 6.05
N SER A 146 -21.14 18.26 5.29
CA SER A 146 -21.10 19.71 5.20
C SER A 146 -21.35 20.34 6.57
N VAL A 147 -20.29 20.80 7.24
CA VAL A 147 -20.45 21.79 8.32
C VAL A 147 -20.46 23.16 7.65
N LYS A 148 -21.68 23.64 7.36
CA LYS A 148 -21.94 25.03 7.03
C LYS A 148 -21.57 25.86 8.25
N GLN A 149 -20.43 26.55 8.21
CA GLN A 149 -20.11 27.61 9.17
C GLN A 149 -21.20 28.68 9.05
N MET A 150 -21.97 28.84 10.10
CA MET A 150 -22.99 29.88 10.24
C MET A 150 -22.27 31.05 10.91
N ASN A 151 -22.11 32.14 10.15
CA ASN A 151 -21.58 33.39 10.66
C ASN A 151 -22.53 33.96 11.73
N ASP A 152 -21.94 34.50 12.80
CA ASP A 152 -22.51 35.60 13.58
C ASP A 152 -21.72 36.87 13.24
#